data_AF-A0A1F9CJ20-F1
#
_entry.id   AF-A0A1F9CJ20-F1
#
_cell.length_a   1.000
_cell.length_b   1.000
_cell.length_c   1.000
_cell.angle_alpha   90.00
_cell.angle_beta   90.00
_cell.angle_gamma   90.00
#
_symmetry.space_group_name_H-M   'P 1'
#
loop_
_entity.id
_entity.type
_entity.pdbx_description
1 polymer ?
#
loop_
_entity_poly.entity_id
_entity_poly.type
_entity_poly.pdbx_seq_one_letter_code
_entity_poly.pdbx_strand_id
1 'polypeptide(L)'
;MEEPFTLHLDDKPVRFTPDGKISIIDAIGATTQSNHARAIWESLKVDHPEVLTYCEDYPFQGKPPLPVADSAGWEMIMMLLLCDLSGDDLEKPLYCAAAG
;
A
#
# COMPACT_ATOMS: atom_id res chain seq x y z
N MET A 1 -21.97 -4.86 -13.20
CA MET A 1 -20.71 -4.44 -12.58
C MET A 1 -20.19 -5.63 -11.83
N GLU A 2 -18.93 -5.98 -12.01
CA GLU A 2 -18.29 -6.99 -11.18
C GLU A 2 -18.19 -6.46 -9.75
N GLU A 3 -18.29 -7.35 -8.77
CA GLU A 3 -18.25 -6.99 -7.34
C GLU A 3 -16.80 -7.00 -6.85
N PRO A 4 -16.41 -6.10 -5.92
CA PRO A 4 -15.12 -6.21 -5.26
C PRO A 4 -15.01 -7.56 -4.57
N PHE A 5 -13.81 -8.15 -4.56
CA PHE A 5 -13.57 -9.45 -3.94
C PHE A 5 -12.52 -9.33 -2.83
N THR A 6 -12.49 -10.33 -1.95
CA THR A 6 -11.53 -10.39 -0.84
C THR A 6 -10.74 -11.67 -0.94
N LEU A 7 -9.41 -11.55 -0.95
CA LEU A 7 -8.49 -12.67 -0.79
C LEU A 7 -7.95 -12.67 0.64
N HIS A 8 -7.69 -13.84 1.19
CA HIS A 8 -6.99 -13.96 2.47
C HIS A 8 -5.52 -14.27 2.15
N LEU A 9 -4.64 -13.35 2.54
CA LEU A 9 -3.20 -13.60 2.55
C LEU A 9 -2.85 -14.02 3.97
N ASP A 10 -2.49 -15.29 4.11
CA ASP A 10 -2.56 -16.01 5.39
C ASP A 10 -3.95 -15.85 6.01
N ASP A 11 -4.06 -15.17 7.16
CA ASP A 11 -5.32 -14.88 7.86
C ASP A 11 -5.73 -13.40 7.76
N LYS A 12 -5.07 -12.61 6.90
CA LYS A 12 -5.35 -11.18 6.73
C LYS A 12 -6.22 -10.97 5.49
N PRO A 13 -7.45 -10.43 5.63
CA PRO A 13 -8.30 -10.15 4.49
C PRO A 13 -7.77 -8.95 3.70
N VAL A 14 -7.62 -9.13 2.39
CA VAL A 14 -7.18 -8.13 1.43
C VAL A 14 -8.24 -7.92 0.37
N ARG A 15 -8.77 -6.69 0.32
CA ARG A 15 -9.82 -6.33 -0.65
C ARG A 15 -9.22 -5.86 -1.97
N PHE A 16 -9.87 -6.30 -3.04
CA PHE A 16 -9.57 -5.91 -4.40
C PHE A 16 -10.80 -5.28 -5.04
N THR A 17 -10.57 -4.28 -5.88
CA THR A 17 -11.60 -3.72 -6.74
C THR A 17 -11.93 -4.70 -7.88
N PRO A 18 -13.07 -4.51 -8.58
CA PRO A 18 -13.44 -5.37 -9.69
C PRO A 18 -12.41 -5.39 -10.83
N ASP A 19 -11.73 -4.27 -11.06
CA ASP A 19 -10.64 -4.12 -12.04
C ASP A 19 -9.26 -4.58 -11.52
N GLY A 20 -9.21 -5.20 -10.33
CA GLY A 20 -8.01 -5.86 -9.80
C GLY A 20 -7.06 -4.97 -9.01
N LYS A 21 -7.41 -3.71 -8.71
CA LYS A 21 -6.63 -2.85 -7.82
C LYS A 21 -6.73 -3.33 -6.38
N ILE A 22 -5.65 -3.20 -5.63
CA ILE A 22 -5.52 -3.69 -4.25
C ILE A 22 -5.73 -2.56 -3.25
N SER A 23 -6.46 -2.81 -2.15
CA SER A 23 -6.55 -1.92 -1.00
C SER A 23 -5.20 -1.77 -0.32
N ILE A 24 -4.62 -0.56 -0.35
CA ILE A 24 -3.28 -0.30 0.19
C ILE A 24 -3.21 -0.56 1.68
N ILE A 25 -4.26 -0.17 2.43
CA ILE A 25 -4.32 -0.39 3.87
C ILE A 25 -4.33 -1.88 4.21
N ASP A 26 -5.07 -2.68 3.45
CA ASP A 26 -5.13 -4.12 3.69
C ASP A 26 -3.81 -4.80 3.28
N ALA A 27 -3.22 -4.37 2.15
CA ALA A 27 -1.95 -4.88 1.64
C ALA A 27 -0.78 -4.61 2.60
N ILE A 28 -0.70 -3.39 3.15
CA ILE A 28 0.28 -3.04 4.20
C ILE A 28 0.07 -3.94 5.42
N GLY A 29 -1.17 -4.10 5.87
CA GLY A 29 -1.47 -4.93 7.04
C GLY A 29 -1.11 -6.41 6.85
N ALA A 30 -1.32 -6.94 5.64
CA ALA A 30 -0.95 -8.30 5.28
C ALA A 30 0.57 -8.48 5.19
N THR A 31 1.27 -7.59 4.48
CA THR A 31 2.72 -7.72 4.23
C THR A 31 3.59 -7.42 5.44
N THR A 32 3.22 -6.43 6.25
CA THR A 32 3.96 -6.07 7.47
C THR A 32 3.53 -6.89 8.68
N GLN A 33 2.46 -7.69 8.55
CA GLN A 33 1.75 -8.36 9.65
C GLN A 33 1.33 -7.40 10.79
N SER A 34 1.30 -6.09 10.52
CA SER A 34 1.03 -5.05 11.52
C SER A 34 -0.46 -4.78 11.69
N ASN A 35 -0.87 -4.48 12.91
CA ASN A 35 -2.21 -3.93 13.21
C ASN A 35 -2.25 -2.39 13.06
N HIS A 36 -1.12 -1.77 12.70
CA HIS A 36 -0.96 -0.32 12.54
C HIS A 36 -0.83 0.11 11.07
N ALA A 37 -1.37 -0.68 10.13
CA ALA A 37 -1.27 -0.43 8.70
C ALA A 37 -1.68 1.00 8.29
N ARG A 38 -2.71 1.57 8.93
CA ARG A 38 -3.12 2.95 8.70
C ARG A 38 -2.06 3.96 9.14
N ALA A 39 -1.41 3.75 10.28
CA ALA A 39 -0.35 4.63 10.75
C ALA A 39 0.91 4.53 9.86
N ILE A 40 1.25 3.33 9.40
CA ILE A 40 2.33 3.10 8.43
C ILE A 40 2.04 3.87 7.14
N TRP A 41 0.81 3.77 6.62
CA TRP A 41 0.39 4.52 5.43
C TRP A 41 0.45 6.04 5.63
N GLU A 42 0.04 6.55 6.80
CA GLU A 42 0.17 7.98 7.10
C GLU A 42 1.64 8.43 7.13
N SER A 43 2.55 7.63 7.69
CA SER A 43 3.99 7.94 7.66
C SER A 43 4.52 7.94 6.22
N LEU A 44 4.20 6.90 5.45
CA LEU A 44 4.66 6.75 4.06
C LEU A 44 4.26 7.95 3.20
N LYS A 45 3.05 8.51 3.39
CA LYS A 45 2.61 9.72 2.68
C LYS A 45 3.33 10.99 3.11
N VAL A 46 3.73 11.07 4.37
CA VAL A 46 4.49 12.21 4.91
C VAL A 46 5.91 12.19 4.37
N ASP A 47 6.52 11.01 4.34
CA ASP A 47 7.91 10.81 3.94
C ASP A 47 8.08 10.79 2.41
N HIS A 48 7.10 10.22 1.68
CA HIS A 48 7.10 10.03 0.22
C HIS A 48 5.74 10.41 -0.39
N PRO A 49 5.40 11.72 -0.48
CA PRO A 49 4.10 12.17 -0.96
C PRO A 49 3.78 11.77 -2.41
N GLU A 50 4.79 11.48 -3.23
CA GLU A 50 4.66 10.95 -4.60
C GLU A 50 3.91 9.63 -4.65
N VAL A 51 3.84 8.90 -3.54
CA VAL A 51 3.08 7.66 -3.42
C VAL A 51 1.60 7.84 -3.78
N LEU A 52 1.07 9.04 -3.57
CA LEU A 52 -0.32 9.39 -3.88
C LEU A 52 -0.60 9.38 -5.39
N THR A 53 0.43 9.53 -6.24
CA THR A 53 0.27 9.50 -7.71
C THR A 53 -0.07 8.12 -8.24
N TYR A 54 0.20 7.07 -7.45
CA TYR A 54 -0.09 5.67 -7.79
C TYR A 54 -1.42 5.18 -7.21
N CYS A 55 -2.12 6.04 -6.46
CA CYS A 55 -3.31 5.67 -5.71
C CYS A 55 -4.56 6.34 -6.25
N GLU A 56 -5.67 5.62 -6.14
CA GLU A 56 -7.02 6.13 -6.33
C GLU A 56 -7.86 5.84 -5.09
N ASP A 57 -8.88 6.65 -4.83
CA ASP A 57 -9.83 6.38 -3.75
C ASP A 57 -10.97 5.48 -4.27
N TYR A 58 -11.17 4.33 -3.64
CA TYR A 58 -12.25 3.41 -3.99
C TYR A 58 -13.25 3.22 -2.83
N PRO A 59 -14.56 3.46 -3.05
CA PRO A 59 -15.60 3.29 -2.03
C PRO A 59 -16.05 1.82 -1.95
N PHE A 60 -15.39 1.03 -1.11
CA PHE A 60 -15.91 -0.29 -0.74
C PHE A 60 -17.26 -0.13 -0.02
N GLN A 61 -18.25 -0.96 -0.38
CA GLN A 61 -19.64 -0.83 0.07
C GLN A 61 -19.76 -0.54 1.59
N GLY A 62 -20.45 0.56 1.93
CA GLY A 62 -20.75 0.94 3.31
C GLY A 62 -19.58 1.48 4.14
N LYS A 63 -18.43 1.79 3.52
CA LYS A 63 -17.23 2.30 4.21
C LYS A 63 -16.74 3.61 3.57
N PRO A 64 -15.98 4.44 4.30
CA PRO A 64 -15.21 5.51 3.69
C PRO A 64 -14.31 4.97 2.57
N PRO A 65 -14.06 5.76 1.50
CA PRO A 65 -13.14 5.37 0.45
C PRO A 65 -11.78 4.99 1.02
N LEU A 66 -11.16 3.98 0.41
CA LEU A 66 -9.81 3.56 0.75
C LEU A 66 -8.88 3.73 -0.45
N PRO A 67 -7.59 4.05 -0.21
CA PRO A 67 -6.61 4.09 -1.27
C PRO A 67 -6.44 2.70 -1.87
N VAL A 68 -6.51 2.62 -3.20
CA VAL A 68 -6.23 1.44 -3.99
C VAL A 68 -5.15 1.74 -5.02
N ALA A 69 -4.36 0.73 -5.40
CA ALA A 69 -3.41 0.84 -6.50
C ALA A 69 -3.48 -0.39 -7.41
N ASP A 70 -3.08 -0.21 -8.67
CA ASP A 70 -2.81 -1.34 -9.55
C ASP A 70 -1.49 -2.04 -9.15
N SER A 71 -1.07 -3.03 -9.95
CA SER A 71 0.16 -3.78 -9.67
C SER A 71 1.41 -2.90 -9.69
N ALA A 72 1.51 -1.95 -10.63
CA ALA A 72 2.66 -1.06 -10.73
C ALA A 72 2.73 -0.11 -9.54
N GLY A 73 1.59 0.46 -9.13
CA GLY A 73 1.50 1.31 -7.96
C GLY A 73 1.82 0.57 -6.67
N TRP A 74 1.34 -0.66 -6.53
CA TRP A 74 1.68 -1.51 -5.39
C TRP A 74 3.17 -1.86 -5.33
N GLU A 75 3.82 -2.16 -6.47
CA GLU A 75 5.27 -2.41 -6.52
C GLU A 75 6.06 -1.21 -6.01
N MET A 76 5.70 0.01 -6.43
CA MET A 76 6.34 1.24 -5.94
C MET A 76 6.14 1.44 -4.43
N ILE A 77 4.92 1.26 -3.94
CA ILE A 77 4.59 1.36 -2.50
C ILE A 77 5.40 0.34 -1.69
N MET A 78 5.48 -0.90 -2.17
CA MET A 78 6.22 -1.96 -1.51
C MET A 78 7.71 -1.65 -1.42
N MET A 79 8.31 -1.06 -2.47
CA MET A 79 9.71 -0.62 -2.42
C MET A 79 9.94 0.46 -1.35
N LEU A 80 9.06 1.45 -1.27
CA LEU A 80 9.15 2.51 -0.25
C LEU A 80 8.97 1.97 1.17
N LEU A 81 7.99 1.07 1.36
CA LEU A 81 7.78 0.38 2.64
C LEU A 81 9.03 -0.39 3.09
N LEU A 82 9.73 -1.06 2.17
CA LEU A 82 10.97 -1.75 2.48
C LEU A 82 12.10 -0.77 2.83
N CYS A 83 12.25 0.34 2.11
CA CYS A 83 13.23 1.39 2.43
C CYS A 83 12.98 1.99 3.83
N ASP A 84 11.72 2.20 4.22
CA ASP A 84 11.36 2.81 5.51
C ASP A 84 11.47 1.81 6.69
N LEU A 85 11.26 0.51 6.45
CA LEU A 85 11.34 -0.53 7.47
C LEU A 85 12.77 -1.07 7.69
N SER A 86 13.68 -0.89 6.74
CA SER A 86 15.09 -1.22 6.89
C SER A 86 15.77 -0.20 7.81
N GLY A 87 15.71 -0.43 9.11
CA GLY A 87 16.23 0.47 10.16
C GLY A 87 17.76 0.59 10.27
N ASP A 88 18.53 0.47 9.18
CA ASP A 88 19.99 0.55 9.23
C ASP A 88 20.55 1.68 8.34
N ASP A 89 21.54 2.42 8.88
CA ASP A 89 22.51 3.31 8.20
C ASP A 89 23.36 2.61 7.10
N LEU A 90 22.92 1.44 6.60
CA LEU A 90 23.54 0.74 5.50
C LEU A 90 23.00 1.33 4.20
N GLU A 91 23.83 2.17 3.56
CA GLU A 91 23.70 2.69 2.19
C GLU A 91 22.33 2.41 1.56
N LYS A 92 21.38 3.34 1.77
CA LYS A 92 20.06 3.31 1.12
C LYS A 92 20.27 2.84 -0.33
N PRO A 93 19.62 1.75 -0.77
CA PRO A 93 19.81 1.25 -2.12
C PRO A 93 19.65 2.43 -3.09
N LEU A 94 20.52 2.51 -4.10
CA LEU A 94 20.58 3.63 -5.07
C LEU A 94 19.21 4.01 -5.67
N TYR A 95 18.24 3.09 -5.60
CA TYR A 95 16.85 3.27 -5.99
C TYR A 95 16.01 4.15 -5.05
N CYS A 96 16.25 4.19 -3.73
CA CYS A 96 15.53 5.11 -2.82
C CYS A 96 15.97 6.59 -3.06
N ALA A 97 17.02 6.84 -3.85
CA ALA A 97 17.53 8.19 -4.17
C ALA A 97 17.01 8.74 -5.52
N ALA A 98 16.26 7.96 -6.30
CA ALA A 98 15.82 8.33 -7.65
C ALA A 98 14.42 8.97 -7.71
N ALA A 99 13.74 9.15 -6.57
CA ALA A 99 12.41 9.77 -6.48
C ALA A 99 12.46 11.29 -6.21
N GLY A 100 13.49 11.98 -6.71
CA GLY A 100 13.70 13.43 -6.55
C GLY A 100 13.53 14.22 -7.85
#